data_AF-A0A1R3U2Y4-F1
#
_entry.id   AF-A0A1R3U2Y4-F1
#
_cell.length_a   1.000
_cell.length_b   1.000
_cell.length_c   1.000
_cell.angle_alpha   90.00
_cell.angle_beta   90.00
_cell.angle_gamma   90.00
#
_symmetry.space_group_name_H-M   'P 1'
#
loop_
_entity.id
_entity.type
_entity.pdbx_description
1 polymer ?
#
loop_
_entity_poly.entity_id
_entity_poly.type
_entity_poly.pdbx_seq_one_letter_code
_entity_poly.pdbx_strand_id
1 'polypeptide(L)'
;MYRELFDKADFDQQRINLIDGAAQDETAEAARYARLLGETMIDLQLLGIGSNGHIGFNEPGSVRTSRVRVVQLSEETRAANLPTLIELKTVPTRAITMGIADILDASEIVILATGQAKAEAVRKSIQETPGDSCPASHLASHANVHWFLDYAAARLL
;
A
#
# COMPACT_ATOMS: atom_id res chain seq x y z
N MET A 1 14.11 -0.59 2.07
CA MET A 1 14.19 -0.38 0.60
C MET A 1 15.63 -0.48 0.09
N TYR A 2 16.56 0.39 0.51
CA TYR A 2 17.97 0.34 0.09
C TYR A 2 18.61 -1.05 0.20
N ARG A 3 18.71 -1.59 1.42
CA ARG A 3 19.28 -2.93 1.69
C ARG A 3 18.66 -4.07 0.88
N GLU A 4 17.35 -4.03 0.65
CA GLU A 4 16.62 -5.16 0.04
C GLU A 4 16.44 -5.06 -1.46
N LEU A 5 16.55 -3.87 -2.05
CA LEU A 5 16.28 -3.64 -3.47
C LEU A 5 17.26 -2.66 -4.11
N PHE A 6 17.29 -1.40 -3.65
CA PHE A 6 17.98 -0.33 -4.40
C PHE A 6 19.50 -0.53 -4.44
N ASP A 7 20.13 -1.07 -3.40
CA ASP A 7 21.57 -1.33 -3.38
C ASP A 7 21.97 -2.61 -4.12
N LYS A 8 20.98 -3.46 -4.44
CA LYS A 8 21.17 -4.77 -5.09
C LYS A 8 20.95 -4.73 -6.61
N ALA A 9 20.53 -3.59 -7.13
CA ALA A 9 20.23 -3.37 -8.55
C ALA A 9 20.69 -1.98 -8.99
N ASP A 10 20.78 -1.75 -10.30
CA ASP A 10 21.33 -0.52 -10.88
C ASP A 10 20.26 0.59 -10.98
N PHE A 11 19.70 0.99 -9.83
CA PHE A 11 18.75 2.10 -9.76
C PHE A 11 19.48 3.46 -9.79
N ASP A 12 19.02 4.37 -10.65
CA ASP A 12 19.41 5.77 -10.60
C ASP A 12 18.94 6.40 -9.29
N GLN A 13 19.90 6.68 -8.40
CA GLN A 13 19.64 7.19 -7.05
C GLN A 13 18.89 8.53 -7.05
N GLN A 14 19.03 9.34 -8.12
CA GLN A 14 18.34 10.61 -8.24
C GLN A 14 16.85 10.47 -8.58
N ARG A 15 16.43 9.28 -9.00
CA ARG A 15 15.03 8.96 -9.34
C ARG A 15 14.32 8.17 -8.25
N ILE A 16 15.01 7.85 -7.15
CA ILE A 16 14.41 7.20 -5.99
C ILE A 16 13.63 8.24 -5.20
N ASN A 17 12.33 8.06 -5.14
CA ASN A 17 11.43 8.90 -4.36
C ASN A 17 10.83 8.07 -3.24
N LEU A 18 11.20 8.40 -2.00
CA LEU A 18 10.60 7.83 -0.80
C LEU A 18 9.83 8.92 -0.05
N ILE A 19 8.82 8.50 0.71
CA ILE A 19 8.21 9.36 1.72
C ILE A 19 9.18 9.43 2.91
N ASP A 20 9.53 10.64 3.34
CA ASP A 20 10.36 10.85 4.52
C ASP A 20 9.53 10.68 5.81
N GLY A 21 9.52 9.45 6.32
CA GLY A 21 8.84 9.13 7.58
C GLY A 21 9.46 9.77 8.83
N ALA A 22 10.62 10.43 8.72
CA ALA A 22 11.26 11.17 9.79
C ALA A 22 11.05 12.69 9.68
N ALA A 23 10.30 13.16 8.68
CA ALA A 23 9.99 14.57 8.51
C ALA A 23 9.33 15.15 9.77
N GLN A 24 9.84 16.31 10.21
CA GLN A 24 9.29 17.01 11.38
C GLN A 24 7.86 17.52 11.14
N ASP A 25 7.58 17.88 9.89
CA ASP A 25 6.25 18.25 9.42
C ASP A 25 5.75 17.21 8.41
N GLU A 26 5.09 16.19 8.93
CA GLU A 26 4.41 15.14 8.17
C GLU A 26 3.36 15.65 7.18
N THR A 27 2.76 16.83 7.43
CA THR A 27 1.76 17.42 6.53
C THR A 27 2.46 18.05 5.33
N ALA A 28 3.55 18.78 5.57
CA ALA A 28 4.41 19.30 4.51
C ALA A 28 5.00 18.16 3.66
N GLU A 29 5.41 17.06 4.28
CA GLU A 29 5.94 15.89 3.57
C GLU A 29 4.86 15.18 2.74
N ALA A 30 3.66 14.99 3.28
CA ALA A 30 2.53 14.46 2.52
C ALA A 30 2.21 15.35 1.30
N ALA A 31 2.24 16.67 1.46
CA ALA A 31 2.02 17.62 0.37
C ALA A 31 3.14 17.60 -0.68
N ARG A 32 4.41 17.45 -0.26
CA ARG A 32 5.56 17.29 -1.16
C ARG A 32 5.39 16.03 -2.01
N TYR A 33 5.07 14.91 -1.38
CA TYR A 33 4.90 13.64 -2.08
C TYR A 33 3.67 13.65 -3.00
N ALA A 34 2.56 14.28 -2.58
CA ALA A 34 1.39 14.47 -3.42
C ALA A 34 1.71 15.28 -4.70
N ARG A 35 2.52 16.33 -4.58
CA ARG A 35 2.96 17.13 -5.74
C ARG A 35 3.78 16.31 -6.72
N LEU A 36 4.74 15.54 -6.20
CA LEU A 36 5.55 14.63 -7.01
C LEU A 36 4.66 13.65 -7.82
N LEU A 37 3.65 13.06 -7.18
CA LEU A 37 2.69 12.17 -7.85
C LEU A 37 1.84 12.91 -8.90
N GLY A 38 1.52 14.19 -8.68
CA GLY A 38 0.82 15.01 -9.67
C GLY A 38 1.66 15.38 -10.90
N GLU A 39 2.99 15.32 -10.78
CA GLU A 39 3.96 15.62 -11.85
C GLU A 39 4.47 14.36 -12.56
N THR A 40 4.08 13.17 -12.07
CA THR A 40 4.61 11.87 -12.53
C THR A 40 3.48 10.90 -12.82
N MET A 41 3.50 10.28 -14.00
CA MET A 41 2.64 9.12 -14.27
C MET A 41 3.32 7.86 -13.72
N ILE A 42 2.59 7.05 -12.95
CA ILE A 42 3.08 5.74 -12.51
C ILE A 42 2.71 4.73 -13.59
N ASP A 43 3.69 4.20 -14.32
CA ASP A 43 3.43 3.16 -15.33
C ASP A 43 3.03 1.83 -14.67
N LEU A 44 3.69 1.47 -13.57
CA LEU A 44 3.46 0.22 -12.85
C LEU A 44 3.52 0.44 -11.34
N GLN A 45 2.47 0.01 -10.64
CA GLN A 45 2.37 0.03 -9.19
C GLN A 45 2.37 -1.41 -8.65
N LEU A 46 3.45 -1.80 -7.97
CA LEU A 46 3.56 -3.08 -7.29
C LEU A 46 3.08 -2.97 -5.83
N LEU A 47 2.16 -3.84 -5.42
CA LEU A 47 1.55 -3.81 -4.11
C LEU A 47 1.45 -5.21 -3.50
N GLY A 48 1.50 -5.25 -2.17
CA GLY A 48 0.97 -6.37 -1.38
C GLY A 48 -0.42 -6.04 -0.85
N ILE A 49 -1.07 -7.05 -0.27
CA ILE A 49 -2.38 -6.90 0.38
C ILE A 49 -2.34 -7.36 1.86
N GLY A 50 -3.00 -6.59 2.73
CA GLY A 50 -3.24 -6.96 4.13
C GLY A 50 -4.23 -8.11 4.27
N SER A 51 -4.19 -8.85 5.38
CA SER A 51 -5.20 -9.90 5.67
C SER A 51 -6.62 -9.34 5.83
N ASN A 52 -6.73 -8.04 6.13
CA ASN A 52 -7.99 -7.30 6.21
C ASN A 52 -8.31 -6.53 4.90
N GLY A 53 -7.53 -6.71 3.83
CA GLY A 53 -7.75 -6.05 2.54
C GLY A 53 -7.18 -4.64 2.41
N HIS A 54 -6.34 -4.16 3.35
CA HIS A 54 -5.63 -2.91 3.17
C HIS A 54 -4.58 -2.98 2.04
N ILE A 55 -4.31 -1.85 1.40
CA ILE A 55 -3.20 -1.62 0.46
C ILE A 55 -2.48 -0.33 0.85
N GLY A 56 -1.15 -0.35 0.92
CA GLY A 56 -0.41 0.69 1.66
C GLY A 56 -0.86 0.72 3.12
N PHE A 57 -1.08 1.91 3.69
CA PHE A 57 -1.75 2.06 5.00
C PHE A 57 -3.23 2.47 4.86
N ASN A 58 -3.87 2.15 3.75
CA ASN A 58 -5.31 2.35 3.58
C ASN A 58 -6.07 1.22 4.27
N GLU A 59 -6.33 1.37 5.57
CA GLU A 59 -7.11 0.43 6.39
C GLU A 59 -8.60 0.45 6.04
N PRO A 60 -9.39 -0.58 6.42
CA PRO A 60 -10.85 -0.57 6.31
C PRO A 60 -11.47 0.74 6.83
N GLY A 61 -12.33 1.34 6.01
CA GLY A 61 -12.87 2.70 6.18
C GLY A 61 -12.18 3.76 5.32
N SER A 62 -11.07 3.42 4.65
CA SER A 62 -10.43 4.32 3.68
C SER A 62 -11.28 4.48 2.43
N VAL A 63 -11.64 5.72 2.12
CA VAL A 63 -12.51 6.05 0.98
C VAL A 63 -11.76 5.96 -0.35
N ARG A 64 -12.46 5.54 -1.41
CA ARG A 64 -11.92 5.43 -2.78
C ARG A 64 -11.21 6.70 -3.28
N THR A 65 -11.72 7.87 -2.94
CA THR A 65 -11.20 9.18 -3.39
C THR A 65 -10.02 9.68 -2.56
N SER A 66 -9.55 8.89 -1.58
CA SER A 66 -8.44 9.28 -0.72
C SER A 66 -7.16 9.51 -1.52
N ARG A 67 -6.45 10.58 -1.16
CA ARG A 67 -5.15 10.98 -1.68
C ARG A 67 -4.07 10.81 -0.62
N VAL A 68 -2.83 11.17 -0.94
CA VAL A 68 -1.69 11.14 -0.03
C VAL A 68 -2.05 11.86 1.25
N ARG A 69 -1.90 11.18 2.39
CA ARG A 69 -2.30 11.72 3.69
C ARG A 69 -1.53 11.07 4.82
N VAL A 70 -1.54 11.76 5.96
CA VAL A 70 -1.15 11.16 7.23
C VAL A 70 -2.32 10.33 7.77
N VAL A 71 -2.04 9.12 8.21
CA VAL A 71 -3.00 8.21 8.84
C VAL A 71 -2.54 7.82 10.24
N GLN A 72 -3.51 7.56 11.12
CA GLN A 72 -3.26 6.91 12.40
C GLN A 72 -3.17 5.40 12.17
N LEU A 73 -2.12 4.78 12.70
CA LEU A 73 -1.97 3.33 12.66
C LEU A 73 -2.82 2.70 13.77
N SER A 74 -3.61 1.68 13.40
CA SER A 74 -4.39 0.92 14.37
C SER A 74 -3.47 0.09 15.29
N GLU A 75 -3.97 -0.34 16.44
CA GLU A 75 -3.22 -1.23 17.32
C GLU A 75 -2.89 -2.56 16.63
N GLU A 76 -3.81 -3.09 15.81
CA GLU A 76 -3.58 -4.30 15.02
C GLU A 76 -2.45 -4.10 14.00
N THR A 77 -2.45 -2.98 13.27
CA THR A 77 -1.39 -2.62 12.31
C THR A 77 -0.05 -2.50 13.01
N ARG A 78 -0.02 -1.89 14.21
CA ARG A 78 1.20 -1.75 15.02
C ARG A 78 1.70 -3.10 15.54
N ALA A 79 0.80 -3.97 15.98
CA ALA A 79 1.12 -5.31 16.45
C ALA A 79 1.64 -6.20 15.31
N ALA A 80 1.03 -6.13 14.13
CA ALA A 80 1.44 -6.89 12.95
C ALA A 80 2.82 -6.48 12.42
N ASN A 81 3.21 -5.21 12.60
CA ASN A 81 4.53 -4.70 12.21
C ASN A 81 5.59 -4.82 13.31
N LEU A 82 5.21 -5.16 14.55
CA LEU A 82 6.17 -5.27 15.65
C LEU A 82 7.33 -6.25 15.34
N PRO A 83 7.11 -7.43 14.72
CA PRO A 83 8.20 -8.35 14.38
C PRO A 83 9.18 -7.80 13.34
N THR A 84 8.75 -6.86 12.48
CA THR A 84 9.58 -6.26 11.43
C THR A 84 10.26 -4.97 11.88
N LEU A 85 9.80 -4.37 12.99
CA LEU A 85 10.26 -3.10 13.53
C LEU A 85 11.04 -3.25 14.85
N ILE A 86 11.65 -4.41 15.09
CA ILE A 86 12.37 -4.75 16.34
C ILE A 86 13.49 -3.77 16.72
N GLU A 87 14.05 -3.05 15.74
CA GLU A 87 15.12 -2.07 15.98
C GLU A 87 14.57 -0.72 16.46
N LEU A 88 13.26 -0.48 16.34
CA LEU A 88 12.63 0.74 16.82
C LEU A 88 12.35 0.63 18.32
N LYS A 89 12.74 1.67 19.06
CA LYS A 89 12.40 1.80 20.50
C LYS A 89 10.89 1.85 20.72
N THR A 90 10.16 2.43 19.78
CA THR A 90 8.71 2.57 19.82
C THR A 90 8.16 2.40 18.42
N VAL A 91 7.16 1.54 18.25
CA VAL A 91 6.42 1.42 16.99
C VAL A 91 5.66 2.72 16.73
N PRO A 92 5.85 3.38 15.56
CA PRO A 92 5.15 4.61 15.22
C PRO A 92 3.64 4.47 15.39
N THR A 93 3.00 5.58 15.74
CA THR A 93 1.54 5.65 15.86
C THR A 93 0.88 6.17 14.59
N ARG A 94 1.67 6.72 13.66
CA ARG A 94 1.21 7.36 12.42
C ARG A 94 2.10 6.97 11.26
N ALA A 95 1.56 7.08 10.06
CA ALA A 95 2.29 6.90 8.82
C ALA A 95 1.76 7.87 7.75
N ILE A 96 2.58 8.15 6.74
CA ILE A 96 2.15 8.82 5.52
C ILE A 96 1.96 7.73 4.46
N THR A 97 0.85 7.77 3.73
CA THR A 97 0.53 6.77 2.71
C THR A 97 -0.04 7.42 1.47
N MET A 98 0.22 6.81 0.31
CA MET A 98 -0.62 7.02 -0.87
C MET A 98 -2.06 6.63 -0.55
N GLY A 99 -3.01 7.42 -1.05
CA GLY A 99 -4.42 7.10 -0.98
C GLY A 99 -4.84 6.11 -2.07
N ILE A 100 -6.09 5.65 -1.99
CA ILE A 100 -6.64 4.72 -2.98
C ILE A 100 -6.70 5.36 -4.37
N ALA A 101 -7.05 6.65 -4.47
CA ALA A 101 -7.10 7.34 -5.74
C ALA A 101 -5.69 7.48 -6.37
N ASP A 102 -4.66 7.71 -5.56
CA ASP A 102 -3.28 7.77 -6.07
C ASP A 102 -2.81 6.42 -6.63
N ILE A 103 -3.22 5.32 -5.97
CA ILE A 103 -2.94 3.96 -6.45
C ILE A 103 -3.66 3.68 -7.76
N LEU A 104 -4.92 4.12 -7.88
CA LEU A 104 -5.75 3.93 -9.07
C LEU A 104 -5.33 4.82 -10.26
N ASP A 105 -4.50 5.84 -10.04
CA ASP A 105 -3.96 6.68 -11.11
C ASP A 105 -2.77 6.02 -11.85
N ALA A 106 -2.27 4.87 -11.36
CA ALA A 106 -1.23 4.11 -12.05
C ALA A 106 -1.77 3.44 -13.33
N SER A 107 -0.96 3.32 -14.38
CA SER A 107 -1.38 2.70 -15.64
C SER A 107 -1.57 1.17 -15.52
N GLU A 108 -0.81 0.52 -14.64
CA GLU A 108 -0.89 -0.90 -14.34
C GLU A 108 -0.69 -1.12 -12.84
N ILE A 109 -1.46 -2.05 -12.26
CA ILE A 109 -1.35 -2.43 -10.85
C ILE A 109 -1.11 -3.93 -10.76
N VAL A 110 -0.06 -4.32 -10.04
CA VAL A 110 0.26 -5.72 -9.75
C VAL A 110 0.13 -5.96 -8.26
N ILE A 111 -0.72 -6.94 -7.89
CA ILE A 111 -0.92 -7.37 -6.51
C ILE A 111 -0.26 -8.73 -6.29
N LEU A 112 0.62 -8.79 -5.29
CA LEU A 112 1.23 -10.03 -4.81
C LEU A 112 0.58 -10.44 -3.49
N ALA A 113 0.06 -11.68 -3.42
CA ALA A 113 -0.46 -12.23 -2.18
C ALA A 113 -0.03 -13.70 -2.01
N THR A 114 0.58 -14.00 -0.86
CA THR A 114 1.04 -15.34 -0.52
C THR A 114 0.58 -15.75 0.87
N GLY A 115 0.25 -17.03 1.02
CA GLY A 115 -0.17 -17.63 2.28
C GLY A 115 -1.67 -17.52 2.57
N GLN A 116 -2.16 -18.51 3.33
CA GLN A 116 -3.58 -18.68 3.67
C GLN A 116 -4.20 -17.46 4.36
N ALA A 117 -3.41 -16.69 5.12
CA ALA A 117 -3.88 -15.50 5.82
C ALA A 117 -4.40 -14.40 4.87
N LYS A 118 -4.10 -14.49 3.58
CA LYS A 118 -4.54 -13.52 2.55
C LYS A 118 -5.81 -13.93 1.83
N ALA A 119 -6.26 -15.18 1.98
CA ALA A 119 -7.31 -15.74 1.14
C ALA A 119 -8.64 -14.99 1.20
N GLU A 120 -9.05 -14.55 2.39
CA GLU A 120 -10.29 -13.82 2.55
C GLU A 120 -10.21 -12.41 1.94
N ALA A 121 -9.08 -11.71 2.15
CA ALA A 121 -8.86 -10.40 1.53
C ALA A 121 -8.85 -10.48 0.01
N VAL A 122 -8.21 -11.51 -0.56
CA VAL A 122 -8.17 -11.77 -1.99
C VAL A 122 -9.58 -12.04 -2.53
N ARG A 123 -10.34 -12.96 -1.91
CA ARG A 123 -11.72 -13.26 -2.30
C ARG A 123 -12.60 -12.01 -2.29
N LYS A 124 -12.57 -11.24 -1.21
CA LYS A 124 -13.33 -9.98 -1.09
C LYS A 124 -12.95 -8.98 -2.17
N SER A 125 -11.66 -8.83 -2.45
CA SER A 125 -11.19 -7.84 -3.42
C SER A 125 -11.58 -8.17 -4.86
N ILE A 126 -11.70 -9.45 -5.20
CA ILE A 126 -11.96 -9.92 -6.57
C ILE A 126 -13.46 -10.21 -6.82
N GLN A 127 -14.17 -10.78 -5.84
CA GLN A 127 -15.51 -11.34 -6.05
C GLN A 127 -16.65 -10.51 -5.42
N GLU A 128 -16.36 -9.61 -4.49
CA GLU A 128 -17.39 -8.80 -3.83
C GLU A 128 -17.54 -7.41 -4.45
N THR A 129 -18.67 -6.76 -4.17
CA THR A 129 -18.90 -5.37 -4.55
C THR A 129 -17.87 -4.46 -3.89
N PRO A 130 -17.20 -3.58 -4.64
CA PRO A 130 -16.22 -2.66 -4.08
C PRO A 130 -16.79 -1.78 -2.97
N GLY A 131 -16.01 -1.60 -1.90
CA GLY A 131 -16.42 -0.79 -0.76
C GLY A 131 -15.30 -0.54 0.23
N ASP A 132 -15.48 0.49 1.07
CA ASP A 132 -14.45 0.99 1.98
C ASP A 132 -14.10 -0.02 3.09
N SER A 133 -14.95 -1.01 3.36
CA SER A 133 -14.66 -2.12 4.28
C SER A 133 -13.56 -3.05 3.79
N CYS A 134 -13.28 -3.06 2.48
CA CYS A 134 -12.16 -3.77 1.86
C CYS A 134 -11.47 -2.84 0.85
N PRO A 135 -10.50 -2.02 1.27
CA PRO A 135 -9.87 -1.01 0.42
C PRO A 135 -9.33 -1.55 -0.92
N ALA A 136 -8.74 -2.74 -0.92
CA ALA A 136 -8.25 -3.41 -2.13
C ALA A 136 -9.36 -3.76 -3.14
N SER A 137 -10.63 -3.87 -2.73
CA SER A 137 -11.76 -4.09 -3.65
C SER A 137 -11.98 -2.93 -4.62
N HIS A 138 -11.54 -1.71 -4.28
CA HIS A 138 -11.60 -0.57 -5.20
C HIS A 138 -10.75 -0.77 -6.47
N LEU A 139 -9.75 -1.65 -6.41
CA LEU A 139 -8.93 -2.04 -7.56
C LEU A 139 -9.75 -2.71 -8.67
N ALA A 140 -10.91 -3.31 -8.37
CA ALA A 140 -11.80 -3.88 -9.38
C ALA A 140 -12.33 -2.83 -10.39
N SER A 141 -12.26 -1.54 -10.05
CA SER A 141 -12.63 -0.44 -10.96
C SER A 141 -11.50 -0.02 -11.90
N HIS A 142 -10.29 -0.55 -11.72
CA HIS A 142 -9.13 -0.21 -12.54
C HIS A 142 -9.06 -1.12 -13.76
N ALA A 143 -8.76 -0.53 -14.92
CA ALA A 143 -8.82 -1.26 -16.20
C ALA A 143 -7.70 -2.31 -16.36
N ASN A 144 -6.60 -2.16 -15.61
CA ASN A 144 -5.41 -3.00 -15.75
C ASN A 144 -4.86 -3.42 -14.38
N VAL A 145 -5.38 -4.52 -13.84
CA VAL A 145 -4.94 -5.09 -12.55
C VAL A 145 -4.60 -6.56 -12.71
N HIS A 146 -3.43 -6.96 -12.22
CA HIS A 146 -2.97 -8.34 -12.22
C HIS A 146 -2.79 -8.85 -10.80
N TRP A 147 -3.36 -10.02 -10.51
CA TRP A 147 -3.24 -10.69 -9.22
C TRP A 147 -2.33 -11.90 -9.34
N PHE A 148 -1.20 -11.87 -8.63
CA PHE A 148 -0.25 -12.98 -8.53
C PHE A 148 -0.41 -13.61 -7.15
N LEU A 149 -1.00 -14.80 -7.15
CA LEU A 149 -1.43 -15.52 -5.96
C LEU A 149 -0.73 -16.87 -5.88
N ASP A 150 -0.32 -17.28 -4.68
CA ASP A 150 -0.07 -18.70 -4.44
C ASP A 150 -1.39 -19.46 -4.21
N TYR A 151 -1.34 -20.79 -4.24
CA TYR A 151 -2.53 -21.63 -4.02
C TYR A 151 -3.19 -21.37 -2.66
N ALA A 152 -2.40 -21.04 -1.63
CA ALA A 152 -2.92 -20.80 -0.29
C ALA A 152 -3.72 -19.50 -0.21
N ALA A 153 -3.28 -18.44 -0.88
CA ALA A 153 -3.99 -17.17 -1.01
C ALA A 153 -5.18 -17.25 -1.98
N ALA A 154 -5.12 -18.13 -3.00
CA ALA A 154 -6.21 -18.32 -3.95
C ALA A 154 -7.29 -19.32 -3.49
N ARG A 155 -7.13 -19.99 -2.33
CA ARG A 155 -7.97 -21.13 -1.91
C ARG A 155 -9.48 -20.87 -1.78
N LEU A 156 -9.91 -19.61 -1.81
CA LEU A 156 -11.31 -19.21 -1.70
C LEU A 156 -11.87 -18.60 -3.00
N LEU A 157 -11.09 -18.59 -4.08
CA LEU A 157 -11.52 -18.13 -5.40
C LEU A 157 -12.28 -19.23 -6.16
#